data_AF-A0A368LFF0-F1
#
_entry.id   AF-A0A368LFF0-F1
#
_cell.length_a   1.000
_cell.length_b   1.000
_cell.length_c   1.000
_cell.angle_alpha   90.00
_cell.angle_beta   90.00
_cell.angle_gamma   90.00
#
_symmetry.space_group_name_H-M   'P 1'
#
loop_
_entity.id
_entity.type
_entity.pdbx_description
1 polymer ?
#
loop_
_entity_poly.entity_id
_entity_poly.type
_entity_poly.pdbx_seq_one_letter_code
_entity_poly.pdbx_strand_id
1 'polypeptide(L)' 'MILDSARIQAVKLVNEAVSSGAPKFKACRELGISVRTYQRWTVDGNIKTDGRPISQRPECNGQQIL' A
#
# COMPACT_ATOMS: atom_id res chain seq x y z
N MET A 1 -7.54 -2.90 -6.61
CA MET A 1 -6.98 -2.14 -5.47
C MET A 1 -6.93 -3.07 -4.28
N ILE A 2 -5.77 -3.25 -3.63
CA ILE A 2 -5.69 -4.01 -2.38
C ILE A 2 -6.26 -3.10 -1.28
N LEU A 3 -7.32 -3.54 -0.61
CA LEU A 3 -7.94 -2.84 0.51
C LEU A 3 -6.91 -2.55 1.61
N ASP A 4 -7.10 -1.45 2.33
CA ASP A 4 -6.19 -1.01 3.39
C ASP A 4 -6.01 -2.05 4.50
N SER A 5 -7.12 -2.64 4.93
CA SER A 5 -7.15 -3.74 5.89
C SER A 5 -6.34 -4.95 5.43
N ALA A 6 -6.40 -5.30 4.13
CA ALA A 6 -5.65 -6.42 3.58
C ALA A 6 -4.13 -6.18 3.59
N ARG A 7 -3.67 -4.94 3.42
CA ARG A 7 -2.24 -4.59 3.51
C ARG A 7 -1.72 -4.75 4.94
N ILE A 8 -2.48 -4.25 5.92
CA ILE A 8 -2.12 -4.35 7.33
C ILE A 8 -2.00 -5.82 7.74
N GLN A 9 -2.98 -6.64 7.37
CA GLN A 9 -2.94 -8.08 7.63
C GLN A 9 -1.76 -8.77 6.96
N ALA A 10 -1.50 -8.46 5.68
CA ALA A 10 -0.36 -9.01 4.96
C ALA A 10 0.99 -8.65 5.62
N VAL A 11 1.19 -7.40 6.04
CA VAL A 11 2.41 -6.97 6.74
C VAL A 11 2.57 -7.71 8.08
N LYS A 12 1.48 -7.88 8.83
CA LYS A 12 1.48 -8.61 10.10
C LYS A 12 1.88 -10.08 9.91
N LEU A 13 1.28 -10.77 8.94
CA LEU A 13 1.59 -12.16 8.62
C LEU A 13 3.03 -12.35 8.13
N VAL A 14 3.53 -11.43 7.28
CA VAL A 14 4.94 -11.48 6.85
C VAL A 14 5.89 -11.30 8.04
N ASN A 15 5.61 -10.35 8.94
CA ASN A 15 6.46 -10.16 10.12
C ASN A 15 6.42 -11.36 11.07
N GLU A 16 5.26 -11.97 11.27
CA GLU A 16 5.11 -13.18 12.10
C GLU A 16 5.92 -14.34 11.52
N ALA A 17 5.78 -14.61 10.21
CA ALA A 17 6.54 -15.65 9.54
C ALA A 17 8.06 -15.39 9.58
N VAL A 18 8.48 -14.13 9.47
CA VAL A 18 9.90 -13.77 9.57
C VAL A 18 10.42 -13.94 10.99
N SER A 19 9.61 -13.59 11.99
CA SER A 19 9.92 -13.82 13.40
C SER A 19 10.02 -15.31 13.73
N SER A 20 9.27 -16.16 13.03
CA SER A 20 9.38 -17.62 13.15
C SER A 20 10.54 -18.21 12.33
N GLY A 21 11.38 -17.39 11.70
CA GLY A 21 12.57 -17.80 10.96
C GLY A 21 12.38 -18.01 9.45
N ALA A 22 11.21 -17.69 8.89
CA ALA A 22 11.01 -17.78 7.44
C ALA A 22 11.66 -16.58 6.71
N PRO A 23 12.22 -16.78 5.51
CA PRO A 23 12.73 -15.66 4.73
C PRO A 23 11.57 -14.79 4.19
N LYS A 24 11.71 -13.46 4.30
CA LYS A 24 10.72 -12.47 3.81
C LYS A 24 10.21 -12.76 2.40
N PHE A 25 11.11 -13.15 1.49
CA PHE A 25 10.77 -13.50 0.12
C PHE A 25 9.76 -14.65 0.02
N LYS A 26 9.92 -15.72 0.81
CA LYS A 26 8.96 -16.84 0.81
C LYS A 26 7.63 -16.39 1.38
N ALA A 27 7.62 -15.69 2.52
CA ALA A 27 6.39 -15.17 3.11
C ALA A 27 5.61 -14.24 2.16
N CYS A 28 6.29 -13.36 1.42
CA CYS A 28 5.65 -12.51 0.41
C CYS A 28 5.07 -13.35 -0.74
N ARG A 29 5.79 -14.39 -1.19
CA ARG A 29 5.36 -15.29 -2.26
C ARG A 29 4.10 -16.08 -1.89
N GLU A 30 3.99 -16.57 -0.66
CA GLU A 30 2.78 -17.27 -0.17
C GLU A 30 1.54 -16.36 -0.18
N LEU A 31 1.73 -15.07 0.12
CA LEU A 31 0.65 -14.07 0.06
C LEU A 31 0.38 -13.54 -1.36
N GLY A 32 1.11 -14.01 -2.38
CA GLY A 32 0.96 -13.55 -3.76
C GLY A 32 1.42 -12.11 -4.01
N ILE A 33 2.25 -11.55 -3.12
CA ILE A 33 2.79 -10.18 -3.25
C ILE A 33 4.29 -10.20 -3.50
N SER A 34 4.78 -9.18 -4.22
CA SER A 34 6.22 -9.00 -4.40
C SER A 34 6.86 -8.42 -3.13
N VAL A 35 8.15 -8.72 -2.91
CA VAL A 35 8.94 -8.10 -1.82
C VAL A 35 8.96 -6.58 -1.97
N ARG A 36 9.00 -6.07 -3.20
CA ARG A 36 8.89 -4.62 -3.48
C ARG A 36 7.58 -4.04 -2.97
N THR A 37 6.46 -4.76 -3.14
CA THR A 37 5.14 -4.33 -2.66
C THR A 37 5.13 -4.24 -1.14
N TYR A 38 5.64 -5.27 -0.47
CA TYR A 38 5.80 -5.29 0.97
C TYR A 38 6.69 -4.15 1.48
N GLN A 39 7.86 -3.94 0.85
CA GLN A 39 8.77 -2.84 1.16
C GLN A 39 8.08 -1.48 0.99
N ARG A 40 7.31 -1.29 -0.10
CA ARG A 40 6.58 -0.04 -0.35
C ARG A 40 5.53 0.25 0.73
N TRP A 41 4.92 -0.77 1.32
CA TRP A 41 3.99 -0.62 2.45
C TRP A 41 4.69 -0.33 3.78
N THR A 42 5.98 -0.67 3.91
CA THR A 42 6.74 -0.57 5.17
C THR A 42 7.78 0.57 5.19
N VAL A 43 8.10 1.18 4.04
CA VAL A 43 9.18 2.18 3.85
C VAL A 43 9.01 3.48 4.65
N ASP A 44 7.82 3.79 5.16
CA ASP A 44 7.52 5.09 5.80
C ASP A 44 7.19 4.97 7.30
N GLY A 45 7.27 3.76 7.89
CA GLY A 45 6.80 3.49 9.26
C GLY A 45 5.28 3.58 9.45
N ASN A 46 4.57 4.23 8.52
CA ASN A 46 3.12 4.23 8.38
C ASN A 46 2.72 3.32 7.22
N ILE A 47 1.83 2.36 7.48
CA ILE A 47 1.13 1.63 6.43
C ILE A 47 0.25 2.67 5.75
N LYS A 48 0.72 3.21 4.62
CA LYS A 48 0.00 4.26 3.90
C LYS A 48 -1.37 3.73 3.53
N THR A 49 -2.37 4.22 4.25
CA THR A 49 -3.75 4.15 3.81
C THR A 49 -3.86 4.83 2.46
N ASP A 50 -4.76 4.37 1.59
CA ASP A 50 -5.04 5.00 0.29
C ASP A 50 -5.46 6.47 0.52
N GLY A 51 -4.48 7.33 0.71
CA GLY A 51 -4.62 8.77 0.79
C GLY A 51 -4.66 9.29 -0.62
N ARG A 52 -5.59 8.79 -1.45
CA ARG A 52 -6.01 9.54 -2.62
C ARG A 52 -6.78 10.73 -2.04
N PRO A 53 -6.19 11.93 -1.88
CA PRO A 53 -7.06 13.10 -1.82
C PRO A 53 -7.89 12.98 -3.09
N ILE A 54 -9.21 13.12 -2.95
CA ILE A 54 -10.05 13.44 -4.10
C ILE A 54 -9.40 14.70 -4.66
N SER A 55 -8.52 14.53 -5.64
CA SER A 55 -7.88 15.64 -6.32
C SER A 55 -9.06 16.28 -7.02
N GLN A 56 -9.63 17.30 -6.38
CA GLN A 56 -10.55 18.20 -7.02
C GLN A 56 -9.69 18.88 -8.08
N ARG A 57 -9.69 18.27 -9.27
CA ARG A 57 -9.13 18.89 -10.45
C ARG A 57 -9.90 20.20 -10.58
N PRO A 58 -9.27 21.38 -10.43
CA PRO A 58 -9.98 22.61 -10.70
C PRO A 58 -10.47 22.50 -12.15
N GLU A 59 -11.77 22.64 -12.35
CA GLU A 59 -12.29 22.92 -13.67
C GLU A 59 -11.60 24.20 -14.13
N CYS A 60 -10.90 24.15 -15.25
CA CYS A 60 -10.38 25.35 -15.86
C CYS A 60 -11.61 26.14 -16.31
N ASN A 61 -11.97 27.18 -15.55
CA ASN A 61 -13.02 28.13 -15.90
C ASN A 61 -12.48 28.95 -17.08
N GLY A 62 -12.50 28.33 -18.26
CA GLY A 62 -12.40 29.04 -19.52
C GLY A 62 -13.64 29.89 -19.70
N GLN A 63 -13.46 31.21 -19.59
CA GLN A 63 -14.24 32.24 -20.26
C GLN A 63 -15.69 32.42 -19.77
N GLN A 64 -15.87 33.28 -18.76
CA GLN A 64 -17.04 34.16 -18.78
C GLN A 64 -16.70 35.35 -19.67
N ILE A 65 -16.97 35.21 -20.97
CA ILE A 65 -17.16 36.34 -21.87
C ILE A 65 -18.65 36.63 -21.83
N LEU A 66 -19.03 37.80 -21.31
CA LEU A 66 -20.07 38.72 -21.79
C LEU A 66 -20.05 39.98 -20.92
#